data_AF-A0A836P3G7-F1
#
_entry.id   AF-A0A836P3G7-F1
#
_cell.length_a   1.000
_cell.length_b   1.000
_cell.length_c   1.000
_cell.angle_alpha   90.00
_cell.angle_beta   90.00
_cell.angle_gamma   90.00
#
_symmetry.space_group_name_H-M   'P 1'
#
loop_
_entity.id
_entity.type
_entity.pdbx_description
1 polymer ?
#
loop_
_entity_poly.entity_id
_entity_poly.type
_entity_poly.pdbx_seq_one_letter_code
_entity_poly.pdbx_strand_id
1 'polypeptide(L)'
;DAPDDLDPYGLIEVSSAGSWGAVAAWAAQLYPEAFKDAQVAARMVQSLKLRSDDPQGALLRAVAFVQGEIRYVGLDMGENSHAPHAPEVTLRNRYGDCKDKATLLIALLQLAGIRAEPVLVNSDQGHGLEKRLPSPYAFDHVVVRAHLPQGEVWVDATRDREDGPLAQRRPLPFVRGLPVMAGQDSLVEVPAPMPALPQIEVNEDITISLRKPQRWASFTVDTIYRQGRAERVASSFDDDGAQTVGEHYLEFMQQYYTALTQVSVPSIDDADPLNVRTHEAYRLEWPANEGDELGFPLFQLGEWMDALPKQARKGPLALGGPRLARQTVRVHSDPATQVEADTQVVANPWFRFSRSIAMRDGKLVIVGEWQRFTDRIPANGVARAAADMERARDLLYFNHDLKPQRRAQPPEWHALSYPLAGLIALVVLLVACLLWWRGGGLGGIMFDPYATVTRMPQHAGLRWSTWAVFAATTLLSAWVWLHALPWWAKAGGVIVVVAIAVLGCVLLKLILRWMGSGTRLTHVLPAMAGCALPWLVCLLAAVVALKGQVALLRTGATDPAGMAQLATCILLLMLGALWCSVCAVQAVAAASGCARPRAFGAWALTVAALGILIAVLSVPVAVLAFA
;
A
#
# COMPACT_ATOMS: atom_id res chain seq x y z
N ASP A 1 -28.75 16.44 17.70
CA ASP A 1 -28.30 15.14 17.16
C ASP A 1 -29.09 13.96 17.75
N ALA A 2 -30.21 14.20 18.45
CA ALA A 2 -31.18 13.15 18.73
C ALA A 2 -32.06 12.93 17.49
N PRO A 3 -32.59 11.71 17.26
CA PRO A 3 -33.60 11.48 16.24
C PRO A 3 -34.84 12.38 16.45
N ASP A 4 -35.44 12.83 15.35
CA ASP A 4 -36.57 13.78 15.36
C ASP A 4 -37.82 13.21 16.05
N ASP A 5 -37.92 11.88 16.11
CA ASP A 5 -39.01 11.14 16.77
C ASP A 5 -38.82 10.98 18.29
N LEU A 6 -37.75 11.54 18.87
CA LEU A 6 -37.54 11.57 20.31
C LEU A 6 -38.11 12.86 20.90
N ASP A 7 -39.25 12.78 21.58
CA ASP A 7 -39.80 13.89 22.35
C ASP A 7 -39.05 14.10 23.68
N PRO A 8 -38.33 15.23 23.87
CA PRO A 8 -37.61 15.51 25.11
C PRO A 8 -38.47 16.25 26.16
N TYR A 9 -39.67 16.72 25.80
CA TYR A 9 -40.51 17.58 26.63
C TYR A 9 -41.71 16.81 27.24
N GLY A 10 -42.05 15.66 26.67
CA GLY A 10 -43.15 14.82 27.10
C GLY A 10 -44.49 15.28 26.53
N LEU A 11 -45.34 14.31 26.17
CA LEU A 11 -46.62 14.53 25.50
C LEU A 11 -47.75 13.86 26.28
N ILE A 12 -48.85 14.59 26.47
CA ILE A 12 -50.11 14.02 26.97
C ILE A 12 -51.04 13.88 25.77
N GLU A 13 -51.46 12.64 25.51
CA GLU A 13 -52.38 12.30 24.43
C GLU A 13 -53.70 11.81 25.01
N VAL A 14 -54.78 12.21 24.35
CA VAL A 14 -56.11 11.68 24.60
C VAL A 14 -56.67 11.24 23.26
N SER A 15 -57.11 9.99 23.18
CA SER A 15 -57.76 9.45 21.99
C SER A 15 -59.05 8.73 22.35
N SER A 16 -60.07 8.90 21.50
CA SER A 16 -61.30 8.12 21.54
C SER A 16 -61.23 6.86 20.68
N ALA A 17 -60.18 6.70 19.86
CA ALA A 17 -59.98 5.48 19.09
C ALA A 17 -59.41 4.37 19.98
N GLY A 18 -60.11 3.23 20.07
CA GLY A 18 -59.72 2.14 20.96
C GLY A 18 -58.54 1.28 20.47
N SER A 19 -58.19 1.33 19.18
CA SER A 19 -57.10 0.56 18.57
C SER A 19 -56.69 1.14 17.20
N TRP A 20 -55.52 0.77 16.70
CA TRP A 20 -55.11 1.10 15.33
C TRP A 20 -56.05 0.50 14.29
N GLY A 21 -56.60 -0.69 14.55
CA GLY A 21 -57.62 -1.28 13.68
C GLY A 21 -58.92 -0.48 13.61
N ALA A 22 -59.33 0.17 14.71
CA ALA A 22 -60.47 1.09 14.69
C ALA A 22 -60.18 2.31 13.80
N VAL A 23 -58.96 2.84 13.83
CA VAL A 23 -58.53 3.94 12.95
C VAL A 23 -58.50 3.50 11.49
N ALA A 24 -57.94 2.33 11.19
CA ALA A 24 -57.89 1.79 9.83
C ALA A 24 -59.30 1.54 9.26
N ALA A 25 -60.20 0.94 10.05
CA ALA A 25 -61.58 0.68 9.64
C ALA A 25 -62.41 1.95 9.44
N TRP A 26 -62.15 3.00 10.24
CA TRP A 26 -62.73 4.32 10.03
C TRP A 26 -62.20 4.95 8.74
N ALA A 27 -60.88 4.97 8.55
CA ALA A 27 -60.26 5.54 7.36
C ALA A 27 -60.70 4.82 6.07
N ALA A 28 -60.85 3.49 6.09
CA ALA A 28 -61.26 2.71 4.92
C ALA A 28 -62.65 3.10 4.38
N GLN A 29 -63.51 3.70 5.20
CA GLN A 29 -64.82 4.21 4.74
C GLN A 29 -64.70 5.48 3.91
N LEU A 30 -63.57 6.18 3.98
CA LEU A 30 -63.34 7.47 3.33
C LEU A 30 -62.72 7.33 1.93
N TYR A 31 -61.93 6.28 1.69
CA TYR A 31 -61.13 6.13 0.47
C TYR A 31 -61.91 5.41 -0.64
N PRO A 32 -62.18 6.07 -1.79
CA PRO A 32 -62.72 5.39 -2.95
C PRO A 32 -61.61 4.59 -3.65
N GLU A 33 -61.88 3.32 -3.96
CA GLU A 33 -60.86 2.44 -4.53
C GLU A 33 -60.75 2.53 -6.07
N ALA A 34 -61.84 2.92 -6.76
CA ALA A 34 -61.96 2.78 -8.20
C ALA A 34 -62.57 4.01 -8.89
N PHE A 35 -62.31 4.12 -10.20
CA PHE A 35 -63.11 4.96 -11.09
C PHE A 35 -64.55 4.43 -11.17
N LYS A 36 -65.53 5.33 -11.00
CA LYS A 36 -66.96 5.10 -11.24
C LYS A 36 -67.34 5.30 -12.71
N ASP A 37 -66.63 6.17 -13.44
CA ASP A 37 -66.87 6.39 -14.87
C ASP A 37 -66.03 5.42 -15.74
N ALA A 38 -66.71 4.45 -16.35
CA ALA A 38 -66.07 3.44 -17.20
C ALA A 38 -65.38 4.02 -18.45
N GLN A 39 -65.86 5.14 -19.00
CA GLN A 39 -65.22 5.77 -20.16
C GLN A 39 -63.95 6.50 -19.75
N VAL A 40 -63.94 7.16 -18.59
CA VAL A 40 -62.72 7.77 -18.02
C VAL A 40 -61.69 6.68 -17.76
N ALA A 41 -62.09 5.59 -17.10
CA ALA A 41 -61.23 4.44 -16.84
C ALA A 41 -60.62 3.86 -18.14
N ALA A 42 -61.44 3.58 -19.15
CA ALA A 42 -60.97 3.05 -20.43
C ALA A 42 -59.97 3.98 -21.15
N ARG A 43 -60.20 5.30 -21.08
CA ARG A 43 -59.25 6.29 -21.63
C ARG A 43 -57.92 6.27 -20.91
N MET A 44 -57.92 6.15 -19.58
CA MET A 44 -56.68 6.06 -18.78
C MET A 44 -55.90 4.77 -19.07
N VAL A 45 -56.59 3.63 -19.21
CA VAL A 45 -55.97 2.36 -19.62
C VAL A 45 -55.27 2.51 -20.97
N GLN A 46 -55.94 3.11 -21.95
CA GLN A 46 -55.39 3.29 -23.28
C GLN A 46 -54.22 4.29 -23.30
N SER A 47 -54.38 5.45 -22.66
CA SER A 47 -53.39 6.54 -22.70
C SER A 47 -52.09 6.18 -21.98
N LEU A 48 -52.21 5.58 -20.78
CA LEU A 48 -51.06 5.18 -19.96
C LEU A 48 -50.60 3.74 -20.25
N LYS A 49 -51.26 3.03 -21.19
CA LYS A 49 -50.97 1.64 -21.53
C LYS A 49 -50.96 0.74 -20.29
N LEU A 50 -52.00 0.82 -19.46
CA LEU A 50 -52.11 0.07 -18.20
C LEU A 50 -52.42 -1.41 -18.47
N ARG A 51 -51.40 -2.19 -18.81
CA ARG A 51 -51.55 -3.59 -19.20
C ARG A 51 -51.28 -4.51 -18.00
N SER A 52 -52.15 -5.50 -17.79
CA SER A 52 -51.98 -6.48 -16.72
C SER A 52 -50.88 -7.52 -16.97
N ASP A 53 -50.41 -7.67 -18.21
CA ASP A 53 -49.28 -8.52 -18.57
C ASP A 53 -47.91 -7.83 -18.42
N ASP A 54 -47.91 -6.53 -18.10
CA ASP A 54 -46.75 -5.71 -17.75
C ASP A 54 -47.06 -4.88 -16.48
N PRO A 55 -47.25 -5.54 -15.31
CA PRO A 55 -47.68 -4.84 -14.10
C PRO A 55 -46.60 -3.86 -13.61
N GLN A 56 -45.31 -4.17 -13.79
CA GLN A 56 -44.23 -3.26 -13.41
C GLN A 56 -44.20 -2.00 -14.28
N GLY A 57 -44.28 -2.14 -15.61
CA GLY A 57 -44.32 -0.99 -16.49
C GLY A 57 -45.61 -0.19 -16.33
N ALA A 58 -46.75 -0.85 -16.08
CA ALA A 58 -48.02 -0.17 -15.79
C ALA A 58 -47.92 0.69 -14.52
N LEU A 59 -47.33 0.15 -13.45
CA LEU A 59 -47.06 0.90 -12.23
C LEU A 59 -46.16 2.12 -12.51
N LEU A 60 -45.03 1.95 -13.20
CA LEU A 60 -44.11 3.05 -13.49
C LEU A 60 -44.80 4.18 -14.29
N ARG A 61 -45.63 3.83 -15.28
CA ARG A 61 -46.39 4.81 -16.08
C ARG A 61 -47.45 5.54 -15.25
N ALA A 62 -48.16 4.83 -14.37
CA ALA A 62 -49.14 5.43 -13.48
C ALA A 62 -48.49 6.38 -12.46
N VAL A 63 -47.38 5.96 -11.84
CA VAL A 63 -46.62 6.79 -10.91
C VAL A 63 -46.09 8.05 -11.58
N ALA A 64 -45.44 7.90 -12.74
CA ALA A 64 -44.89 9.03 -13.49
C ALA A 64 -45.98 10.02 -13.92
N PHE A 65 -47.18 9.53 -14.27
CA PHE A 65 -48.34 10.37 -14.55
C PHE A 65 -48.82 11.13 -13.31
N VAL A 66 -49.02 10.46 -12.18
CA VAL A 66 -49.54 11.13 -10.98
C VAL A 66 -48.52 12.13 -10.41
N GLN A 67 -47.24 11.79 -10.39
CA GLN A 67 -46.18 12.70 -9.93
C GLN A 67 -46.02 13.91 -10.88
N GLY A 68 -46.05 13.69 -12.20
CA GLY A 68 -45.77 14.74 -13.19
C GLY A 68 -46.99 15.57 -13.65
N GLU A 69 -48.18 14.99 -13.69
CA GLU A 69 -49.37 15.61 -14.32
C GLU A 69 -50.43 16.09 -13.31
N ILE A 70 -50.20 15.87 -12.01
CA ILE A 70 -51.12 16.28 -10.93
C ILE A 70 -50.36 17.13 -9.93
N ARG A 71 -50.70 18.41 -9.84
CA ARG A 71 -50.02 19.37 -8.95
C ARG A 71 -50.40 19.14 -7.49
N TYR A 72 -49.42 19.15 -6.59
CA TYR A 72 -49.70 19.06 -5.15
C TYR A 72 -50.29 20.37 -4.63
N VAL A 73 -51.40 20.27 -3.88
CA VAL A 73 -52.04 21.38 -3.18
C VAL A 73 -52.52 20.86 -1.83
N GLY A 74 -52.03 21.42 -0.72
CA GLY A 74 -52.49 21.04 0.62
C GLY A 74 -53.94 21.49 0.88
N LEU A 75 -54.81 20.55 1.23
CA LEU A 75 -56.25 20.76 1.39
C LEU A 75 -56.72 20.25 2.75
N ASP A 76 -56.41 20.98 3.81
CA ASP A 76 -56.55 20.48 5.19
C ASP A 76 -57.79 20.99 5.95
N MET A 77 -58.85 21.38 5.25
CA MET A 77 -60.06 21.95 5.87
C MET A 77 -61.32 21.11 5.64
N GLY A 78 -62.17 21.02 6.67
CA GLY A 78 -63.46 20.32 6.61
C GLY A 78 -63.30 18.80 6.47
N GLU A 79 -64.24 18.16 5.77
CA GLU A 79 -64.22 16.71 5.51
C GLU A 79 -62.95 16.28 4.76
N ASN A 80 -62.41 17.15 3.90
CA ASN A 80 -61.19 16.91 3.11
C ASN A 80 -59.91 16.86 3.95
N SER A 81 -59.97 17.25 5.23
CA SER A 81 -58.85 17.03 6.15
C SER A 81 -58.41 15.56 6.21
N HIS A 82 -59.35 14.62 6.02
CA HIS A 82 -59.07 13.18 6.07
C HIS A 82 -59.67 12.37 4.91
N ALA A 83 -60.73 12.86 4.26
CA ALA A 83 -61.33 12.19 3.10
C ALA A 83 -60.72 12.69 1.79
N PRO A 84 -60.25 11.81 0.87
CA PRO A 84 -59.83 12.21 -0.46
C PRO A 84 -61.02 12.52 -1.37
N HIS A 85 -60.78 13.33 -2.40
CA HIS A 85 -61.67 13.44 -3.55
C HIS A 85 -61.69 12.13 -4.37
N ALA A 86 -62.80 11.93 -5.09
CA ALA A 86 -62.89 10.85 -6.07
C ALA A 86 -61.79 10.96 -7.15
N PRO A 87 -61.26 9.83 -7.66
CA PRO A 87 -60.15 9.86 -8.63
C PRO A 87 -60.47 10.65 -9.90
N GLU A 88 -61.74 10.67 -10.36
CA GLU A 88 -62.17 11.50 -11.49
C GLU A 88 -62.06 13.00 -11.21
N VAL A 89 -62.31 13.41 -9.97
CA VAL A 89 -62.24 14.81 -9.56
C VAL A 89 -60.79 15.26 -9.56
N THR A 90 -59.90 14.50 -8.93
CA THR A 90 -58.45 14.77 -8.94
C THR A 90 -57.89 14.79 -10.37
N LEU A 91 -58.27 13.80 -11.20
CA LEU A 91 -57.86 13.72 -12.60
C LEU A 91 -58.35 14.92 -13.43
N ARG A 92 -59.60 15.33 -13.24
CA ARG A 92 -60.19 16.48 -13.94
C ARG A 92 -59.54 17.79 -13.50
N ASN A 93 -59.34 17.95 -12.20
CA ASN A 93 -58.83 19.18 -11.60
C ASN A 93 -57.32 19.36 -11.84
N ARG A 94 -56.58 18.26 -12.05
CA ARG A 94 -55.11 18.25 -12.21
C ARG A 94 -54.35 18.78 -11.00
N TYR A 95 -54.98 18.72 -9.83
CA TYR A 95 -54.35 18.99 -8.55
C TYR A 95 -55.03 18.21 -7.42
N GLY A 96 -54.32 18.04 -6.31
CA GLY A 96 -54.82 17.41 -5.08
C GLY A 96 -53.75 17.32 -4.00
N ASP A 97 -54.14 16.96 -2.79
CA ASP A 97 -53.22 16.71 -1.66
C ASP A 97 -52.64 15.27 -1.68
N CYS A 98 -52.03 14.83 -0.58
CA CYS A 98 -51.42 13.50 -0.49
C CYS A 98 -52.45 12.37 -0.62
N LYS A 99 -53.64 12.57 -0.05
CA LYS A 99 -54.74 11.60 -0.05
C LYS A 99 -55.36 11.51 -1.43
N ASP A 100 -55.57 12.65 -2.09
CA ASP A 100 -56.10 12.74 -3.45
C ASP A 100 -55.19 12.05 -4.46
N LYS A 101 -53.88 12.32 -4.39
CA LYS A 101 -52.89 11.76 -5.31
C LYS A 101 -52.69 10.26 -5.06
N ALA A 102 -52.65 9.82 -3.80
CA ALA A 102 -52.60 8.40 -3.47
C ALA A 102 -53.84 7.65 -3.99
N THR A 103 -55.02 8.21 -3.80
CA THR A 103 -56.31 7.66 -4.27
C THR A 103 -56.35 7.53 -5.79
N LEU A 104 -55.93 8.58 -6.52
CA LEU A 104 -55.84 8.52 -7.98
C LEU A 104 -54.85 7.44 -8.44
N LEU A 105 -53.68 7.33 -7.79
CA LEU A 105 -52.70 6.31 -8.12
C LEU A 105 -53.27 4.89 -7.90
N ILE A 106 -53.92 4.64 -6.76
CA ILE A 106 -54.55 3.34 -6.46
C ILE A 106 -55.59 2.98 -7.52
N ALA A 107 -56.47 3.92 -7.88
CA ALA A 107 -57.48 3.70 -8.91
C ALA A 107 -56.85 3.36 -10.28
N LEU A 108 -55.74 3.98 -10.65
CA LEU A 108 -55.00 3.64 -11.88
C LEU A 108 -54.34 2.26 -11.79
N LEU A 109 -53.75 1.91 -10.66
CA LEU A 109 -53.13 0.59 -10.43
C LEU A 109 -54.17 -0.53 -10.49
N GLN A 110 -55.37 -0.30 -9.96
CA GLN A 110 -56.46 -1.27 -10.04
C GLN A 110 -56.88 -1.56 -11.49
N LEU A 111 -56.87 -0.55 -12.37
CA LEU A 111 -57.13 -0.74 -13.80
C LEU A 111 -56.07 -1.61 -14.50
N ALA A 112 -54.84 -1.64 -13.96
CA ALA A 112 -53.77 -2.54 -14.41
C ALA A 112 -53.84 -3.94 -13.77
N GLY A 113 -54.84 -4.20 -12.91
CA GLY A 113 -54.93 -5.45 -12.14
C GLY A 113 -53.97 -5.54 -10.95
N ILE A 114 -53.40 -4.40 -10.52
CA ILE A 114 -52.48 -4.32 -9.40
C ILE A 114 -53.27 -3.94 -8.15
N ARG A 115 -53.22 -4.79 -7.12
CA ARG A 115 -53.81 -4.46 -5.81
C ARG A 115 -52.94 -3.40 -5.13
N ALA A 116 -53.55 -2.37 -4.58
CA ALA A 116 -52.86 -1.34 -3.84
C ALA A 116 -53.78 -0.72 -2.79
N GLU A 117 -53.18 -0.14 -1.75
CA GLU A 117 -53.90 0.48 -0.65
C GLU A 117 -53.19 1.77 -0.18
N PRO A 118 -53.95 2.72 0.41
CA PRO A 118 -53.35 3.86 1.07
C PRO A 118 -52.69 3.41 2.36
N VAL A 119 -51.58 4.04 2.71
CA VAL A 119 -50.93 3.86 4.01
C VAL A 119 -50.75 5.24 4.63
N LEU A 120 -51.39 5.44 5.79
CA LEU A 120 -51.21 6.64 6.58
C LEU A 120 -49.83 6.59 7.23
N VAL A 121 -49.03 7.63 7.04
CA VAL A 121 -47.68 7.73 7.59
C VAL A 121 -47.53 9.06 8.32
N ASN A 122 -46.41 9.19 9.04
CA ASN A 122 -46.04 10.43 9.67
C ASN A 122 -44.64 10.84 9.19
N SER A 123 -44.48 12.08 8.75
CA SER A 123 -43.20 12.59 8.20
C SER A 123 -42.11 12.74 9.25
N ASP A 124 -42.48 12.93 10.52
CA ASP A 124 -41.57 13.38 11.57
C ASP A 124 -41.46 12.38 12.74
N GLN A 125 -42.45 11.50 12.92
CA GLN A 125 -42.55 10.61 14.08
C GLN A 125 -41.79 9.30 13.94
N GLY A 126 -41.16 8.99 12.79
CA GLY A 126 -40.24 7.85 12.63
C GLY A 126 -40.61 6.58 13.40
N HIS A 127 -39.74 6.15 14.34
CA HIS A 127 -40.01 5.03 15.25
C HIS A 127 -40.88 5.42 16.47
N GLY A 128 -41.05 6.70 16.75
CA GLY A 128 -41.93 7.25 17.77
C GLY A 128 -43.42 7.00 17.50
N LEU A 129 -43.82 6.78 16.25
CA LEU A 129 -45.22 6.51 15.89
C LEU A 129 -45.82 5.30 16.63
N GLU A 130 -45.01 4.28 16.95
CA GLU A 130 -45.45 3.11 17.73
C GLU A 130 -45.81 3.45 19.19
N LYS A 131 -45.30 4.58 19.70
CA LYS A 131 -45.53 5.03 21.08
C LYS A 131 -46.75 5.95 21.20
N ARG A 132 -47.28 6.42 20.07
CA ARG A 132 -48.49 7.26 20.00
C ARG A 132 -49.72 6.44 20.40
N LEU A 133 -50.74 7.09 20.97
CA LEU A 133 -52.06 6.48 21.08
C LEU A 133 -52.68 6.33 19.68
N PRO A 134 -53.46 5.27 19.42
CA PRO A 134 -54.21 5.14 18.18
C PRO A 134 -55.05 6.37 17.92
N SER A 135 -54.82 7.07 16.81
CA SER A 135 -55.56 8.29 16.45
C SER A 135 -55.38 8.61 14.96
N PRO A 136 -56.41 9.11 14.26
CA PRO A 136 -56.24 9.68 12.92
C PRO A 136 -55.19 10.81 12.88
N TYR A 137 -55.08 11.58 13.97
CA TYR A 137 -54.14 12.70 14.11
C TYR A 137 -52.70 12.27 14.39
N ALA A 138 -52.41 10.97 14.44
CA ALA A 138 -51.04 10.48 14.51
C ALA A 138 -50.33 10.52 13.14
N PHE A 139 -51.07 10.79 12.06
CA PHE A 139 -50.59 10.80 10.68
C PHE A 139 -50.73 12.19 10.06
N ASP A 140 -49.80 12.54 9.20
CA ASP A 140 -49.76 13.82 8.47
C ASP A 140 -49.61 13.63 6.95
N HIS A 141 -49.37 12.40 6.48
CA HIS A 141 -49.12 12.11 5.08
C HIS A 141 -49.64 10.74 4.65
N VAL A 142 -49.81 10.53 3.35
CA VAL A 142 -50.33 9.28 2.78
C VAL A 142 -49.49 8.80 1.60
N VAL A 143 -49.08 7.54 1.64
CA VAL A 143 -48.36 6.85 0.57
C VAL A 143 -49.14 5.65 0.07
N VAL A 144 -48.70 5.04 -1.01
CA VAL A 144 -49.34 3.87 -1.63
C VAL A 144 -48.46 2.64 -1.44
N ARG A 145 -49.03 1.56 -0.93
CA ARG A 145 -48.44 0.21 -0.97
C ARG A 145 -49.11 -0.58 -2.08
N ALA A 146 -48.33 -1.03 -3.06
CA ALA A 146 -48.79 -1.78 -4.22
C ALA A 146 -48.22 -3.21 -4.21
N HIS A 147 -49.00 -4.19 -4.65
CA HIS A 147 -48.67 -5.60 -4.62
C HIS A 147 -48.33 -6.11 -6.03
N LEU A 148 -47.04 -6.31 -6.30
CA LEU A 148 -46.57 -6.92 -7.55
C LEU A 148 -46.21 -8.40 -7.33
N PRO A 149 -46.15 -9.23 -8.40
CA PRO A 149 -45.70 -10.62 -8.30
C PRO A 149 -44.32 -10.79 -7.67
N GLN A 150 -43.41 -9.82 -7.87
CA GLN A 150 -42.07 -9.80 -7.30
C GLN A 150 -41.98 -9.26 -5.87
N GLY A 151 -43.08 -8.76 -5.29
CA GLY A 151 -43.13 -8.22 -3.93
C GLY A 151 -43.87 -6.89 -3.81
N GLU A 152 -43.95 -6.40 -2.58
CA GLU A 152 -44.56 -5.10 -2.26
C GLU A 152 -43.69 -3.94 -2.73
N VAL A 153 -44.35 -2.90 -3.23
CA VAL A 153 -43.74 -1.66 -3.68
C VAL A 153 -44.40 -0.49 -2.95
N TRP A 154 -43.58 0.44 -2.49
CA TRP A 154 -44.03 1.63 -1.77
C TRP A 154 -43.77 2.87 -2.62
N VAL A 155 -44.79 3.70 -2.78
CA VAL A 155 -44.72 4.91 -3.62
C VAL A 155 -45.31 6.09 -2.88
N ASP A 156 -44.57 7.19 -2.86
CA ASP A 156 -45.11 8.49 -2.51
C ASP A 156 -45.51 9.24 -3.79
N ALA A 157 -46.81 9.41 -3.97
CA ALA A 157 -47.40 10.04 -5.14
C ALA A 157 -47.14 11.56 -5.18
N THR A 158 -46.72 12.17 -4.07
CA THR A 158 -46.55 13.62 -3.96
C THR A 158 -45.15 14.10 -4.30
N ARG A 159 -44.20 13.18 -4.47
CA ARG A 159 -42.85 13.51 -4.93
C ARG A 159 -42.89 14.08 -6.34
N ASP A 160 -41.86 14.85 -6.69
CA ASP A 160 -41.61 15.25 -8.06
C ASP A 160 -41.52 14.00 -8.96
N ARG A 161 -41.76 14.20 -10.27
CA ARG A 161 -41.71 13.11 -11.23
C ARG A 161 -40.34 12.43 -11.18
N GLU A 162 -40.34 11.17 -10.77
CA GLU A 162 -39.16 10.33 -10.81
C GLU A 162 -39.24 9.36 -11.99
N ASP A 163 -38.19 9.30 -12.79
CA ASP A 163 -38.05 8.38 -13.92
C ASP A 163 -37.28 7.10 -13.54
N GLY A 164 -37.30 6.12 -14.44
CA GLY A 164 -36.61 4.82 -14.32
C GLY A 164 -37.04 3.92 -13.14
N PRO A 165 -36.27 2.86 -12.84
CA PRO A 165 -36.71 1.78 -11.95
C PRO A 165 -36.82 2.21 -10.48
N LEU A 166 -37.89 1.77 -9.79
CA LEU A 166 -38.11 2.07 -8.37
C LEU A 166 -36.93 1.70 -7.46
N ALA A 167 -36.24 0.60 -7.76
CA ALA A 167 -35.08 0.14 -6.98
C ALA A 167 -33.89 1.12 -7.03
N GLN A 168 -33.86 2.04 -8.01
CA GLN A 168 -32.83 3.07 -8.15
C GLN A 168 -33.29 4.43 -7.62
N ARG A 169 -34.56 4.58 -7.21
CA ARG A 169 -35.10 5.82 -6.63
C ARG A 169 -34.72 5.95 -5.16
N ARG A 170 -34.81 7.17 -4.61
CA ARG A 170 -34.54 7.41 -3.18
C ARG A 170 -35.63 6.74 -2.33
N PRO A 171 -35.27 5.93 -1.31
CA PRO A 171 -36.23 5.34 -0.38
C PRO A 171 -37.17 6.37 0.25
N LEU A 172 -38.36 5.92 0.66
CA LEU A 172 -39.29 6.78 1.39
C LEU A 172 -38.69 7.14 2.77
N PRO A 173 -38.88 8.37 3.26
CA PRO A 173 -38.32 8.81 4.54
C PRO A 173 -39.12 8.32 5.76
N PHE A 174 -40.13 7.47 5.57
CA PHE A 174 -41.01 6.99 6.64
C PHE A 174 -40.50 5.66 7.21
N VAL A 175 -40.85 5.38 8.47
CA VAL A 175 -40.45 4.15 9.18
C VAL A 175 -41.64 3.23 9.44
N ARG A 176 -42.77 3.80 9.82
CA ARG A 176 -44.01 3.10 10.13
C ARG A 176 -45.20 3.73 9.43
N GLY A 177 -46.21 2.93 9.13
CA GLY A 177 -47.48 3.42 8.61
C GLY A 177 -48.65 2.50 8.95
N LEU A 178 -49.87 3.00 8.77
CA LEU A 178 -51.11 2.25 8.96
C LEU A 178 -51.79 2.01 7.60
N PRO A 179 -51.78 0.77 7.08
CA PRO A 179 -52.53 0.43 5.88
C PRO A 179 -54.03 0.65 6.09
N VAL A 180 -54.65 1.36 5.17
CA VAL A 180 -56.09 1.67 5.18
C VAL A 180 -56.81 0.54 4.45
N MET A 181 -57.02 -0.58 5.15
CA MET A 181 -57.68 -1.76 4.59
C MET A 181 -58.45 -2.54 5.68
N ALA A 182 -59.49 -3.25 5.26
CA ALA A 182 -60.29 -4.06 6.17
C ALA A 182 -59.43 -5.15 6.84
N GLY A 183 -59.56 -5.29 8.17
CA GLY A 183 -58.84 -6.30 8.95
C GLY A 183 -57.43 -5.92 9.38
N GLN A 184 -56.88 -4.77 8.95
CA GLN A 184 -55.62 -4.25 9.49
C GLN A 184 -55.83 -3.82 10.96
N ASP A 185 -54.94 -4.23 11.85
CA ASP A 185 -55.04 -3.94 13.29
C ASP A 185 -53.79 -3.29 13.91
N SER A 186 -52.68 -3.24 13.16
CA SER A 186 -51.39 -2.71 13.62
C SER A 186 -50.75 -1.75 12.61
N LEU A 187 -49.73 -1.03 13.06
CA LEU A 187 -48.78 -0.36 12.17
C LEU A 187 -47.91 -1.42 11.44
N VAL A 188 -47.42 -1.07 10.26
CA VAL A 188 -46.48 -1.86 9.45
C VAL A 188 -45.19 -1.08 9.21
N GLU A 189 -44.11 -1.78 8.92
CA GLU A 189 -42.84 -1.17 8.53
C GLU A 189 -42.89 -0.62 7.12
N VAL A 190 -42.39 0.60 6.93
CA VAL A 190 -42.11 1.16 5.61
C VAL A 190 -40.68 0.79 5.25
N PRO A 191 -40.43 0.02 4.19
CA PRO A 191 -39.09 -0.46 3.89
C PRO A 191 -38.12 0.67 3.51
N ALA A 192 -36.96 0.68 4.15
CA ALA A 192 -35.79 1.45 3.75
C ALA A 192 -34.64 0.48 3.37
N PRO A 193 -34.69 -0.16 2.19
CA PRO A 193 -33.68 -1.15 1.81
C PRO A 193 -32.31 -0.48 1.62
N MET A 194 -31.25 -1.27 1.84
CA MET A 194 -29.91 -0.84 1.45
C MET A 194 -29.87 -0.53 -0.06
N PRO A 195 -29.21 0.57 -0.48
CA PRO A 195 -29.03 0.84 -1.89
C PRO A 195 -28.31 -0.33 -2.58
N ALA A 196 -28.87 -0.81 -3.70
CA ALA A 196 -28.27 -1.89 -4.48
C ALA A 196 -26.99 -1.44 -5.22
N LEU A 197 -26.90 -0.13 -5.51
CA LEU A 197 -25.75 0.53 -6.11
C LEU A 197 -25.25 1.64 -5.19
N PRO A 198 -23.95 2.00 -5.24
CA PRO A 198 -23.46 3.15 -4.49
C PRO A 198 -24.18 4.43 -4.90
N GLN A 199 -24.65 5.19 -3.92
CA GLN A 199 -25.27 6.50 -4.17
C GLN A 199 -24.24 7.53 -4.62
N ILE A 200 -22.97 7.34 -4.24
CA ILE A 200 -21.81 8.01 -4.81
C ILE A 200 -20.75 6.96 -5.14
N GLU A 201 -20.24 6.99 -6.35
CA GLU A 201 -19.15 6.13 -6.82
C GLU A 201 -18.06 6.98 -7.47
N VAL A 202 -16.90 7.04 -6.82
CA VAL A 202 -15.74 7.81 -7.29
C VAL A 202 -14.72 6.87 -7.90
N ASN A 203 -14.25 7.20 -9.09
CA ASN A 203 -13.11 6.57 -9.75
C ASN A 203 -12.04 7.62 -9.96
N GLU A 204 -10.90 7.43 -9.29
CA GLU A 204 -9.76 8.31 -9.37
C GLU A 204 -8.61 7.56 -10.06
N ASP A 205 -8.14 8.08 -11.19
CA ASP A 205 -6.96 7.58 -11.89
C ASP A 205 -5.82 8.60 -11.75
N ILE A 206 -4.72 8.16 -11.12
CA ILE A 206 -3.56 8.98 -10.78
C ILE A 206 -2.35 8.46 -11.56
N THR A 207 -1.67 9.35 -12.29
CA THR A 207 -0.37 9.06 -12.91
C THR A 207 0.71 9.90 -12.25
N ILE A 208 1.77 9.25 -11.77
CA ILE A 208 2.84 9.87 -10.98
C ILE A 208 4.19 9.66 -11.66
N SER A 209 4.97 10.73 -11.78
CA SER A 209 6.38 10.67 -12.21
C SER A 209 7.29 11.25 -11.15
N LEU A 210 8.21 10.43 -10.64
CA LEU A 210 9.23 10.84 -9.67
C LEU A 210 10.55 11.29 -10.33
N ARG A 211 10.57 11.43 -11.66
CA ARG A 211 11.74 11.85 -12.42
C ARG A 211 12.17 13.27 -12.03
N LYS A 212 13.48 13.50 -12.02
CA LYS A 212 14.08 14.83 -11.76
C LYS A 212 14.21 15.61 -13.08
N PRO A 213 14.19 16.97 -13.06
CA PRO A 213 14.21 17.86 -11.89
C PRO A 213 12.84 18.17 -11.27
N GLN A 214 11.74 17.84 -11.94
CA GLN A 214 10.39 18.20 -11.54
C GLN A 214 9.51 16.96 -11.44
N ARG A 215 8.93 16.77 -10.25
CA ARG A 215 7.99 15.68 -9.98
C ARG A 215 6.57 16.18 -10.19
N TRP A 216 5.72 15.30 -10.69
CA TRP A 216 4.35 15.64 -10.97
C TRP A 216 3.43 14.45 -10.82
N ALA A 217 2.16 14.75 -10.56
CA ALA A 217 1.07 13.83 -10.65
C ALA A 217 -0.10 14.46 -11.41
N SER A 218 -0.77 13.68 -12.24
CA SER A 218 -2.05 14.06 -12.85
C SER A 218 -3.15 13.18 -12.28
N PHE A 219 -4.30 13.78 -12.01
CA PHE A 219 -5.46 13.13 -11.44
C PHE A 219 -6.62 13.30 -12.40
N THR A 220 -7.35 12.23 -12.62
CA THR A 220 -8.67 12.25 -13.25
C THR A 220 -9.65 11.68 -12.24
N VAL A 221 -10.70 12.44 -11.92
CA VAL A 221 -11.73 12.03 -10.98
C VAL A 221 -13.06 11.98 -11.72
N ASP A 222 -13.62 10.78 -11.84
CA ASP A 222 -14.95 10.53 -12.37
C ASP A 222 -15.89 10.13 -11.22
N THR A 223 -16.91 10.94 -10.97
CA THR A 223 -17.87 10.68 -9.90
C THR A 223 -19.26 10.42 -10.46
N ILE A 224 -19.88 9.32 -10.07
CA ILE A 224 -21.27 9.00 -10.40
C ILE A 224 -22.14 9.25 -9.18
N TYR A 225 -23.12 10.14 -9.33
CA TYR A 225 -24.13 10.47 -8.34
C TYR A 225 -25.46 9.81 -8.70
N ARG A 226 -26.12 9.22 -7.71
CA ARG A 226 -27.42 8.55 -7.88
C ARG A 226 -28.42 9.01 -6.84
N GLN A 227 -29.72 8.81 -7.13
CA GLN A 227 -30.82 9.26 -6.28
C GLN A 227 -30.72 10.76 -6.01
N GLY A 228 -31.30 11.26 -4.90
CA GLY A 228 -31.30 12.66 -4.45
C GLY A 228 -29.95 13.42 -4.39
N ARG A 229 -28.83 12.79 -4.76
CA ARG A 229 -27.52 13.41 -4.96
C ARG A 229 -27.33 13.88 -6.40
N ALA A 230 -27.83 13.11 -7.36
CA ALA A 230 -27.77 13.42 -8.79
C ALA A 230 -28.42 14.77 -9.07
N GLU A 231 -29.65 15.00 -8.61
CA GLU A 231 -30.36 16.25 -8.82
C GLU A 231 -29.67 17.42 -8.12
N ARG A 232 -29.13 17.20 -6.92
CA ARG A 232 -28.40 18.28 -6.19
C ARG A 232 -27.14 18.70 -6.93
N VAL A 233 -26.41 17.76 -7.51
CA VAL A 233 -25.20 18.06 -8.30
C VAL A 233 -25.60 18.75 -9.60
N ALA A 234 -26.61 18.24 -10.32
CA ALA A 234 -27.12 18.90 -11.52
C ALA A 234 -27.55 20.35 -11.25
N SER A 235 -28.37 20.58 -10.21
CA SER A 235 -28.78 21.93 -9.81
C SER A 235 -27.61 22.84 -9.46
N SER A 236 -26.54 22.33 -8.81
CA SER A 236 -25.36 23.17 -8.55
C SER A 236 -24.64 23.62 -9.84
N PHE A 237 -24.62 22.78 -10.88
CA PHE A 237 -24.06 23.17 -12.17
C PHE A 237 -24.96 24.17 -12.91
N ASP A 238 -26.28 24.01 -12.80
CA ASP A 238 -27.26 24.94 -13.40
C ASP A 238 -27.28 26.31 -12.71
N ASP A 239 -27.24 26.33 -11.37
CA ASP A 239 -27.37 27.54 -10.55
C ASP A 239 -26.06 28.33 -10.47
N ASP A 240 -24.93 27.66 -10.21
CA ASP A 240 -23.63 28.31 -9.95
C ASP A 240 -22.73 28.35 -11.20
N GLY A 241 -22.94 27.45 -12.15
CA GLY A 241 -22.07 27.27 -13.32
C GLY A 241 -20.83 26.43 -13.06
N ALA A 242 -20.40 25.69 -14.09
CA ALA A 242 -19.31 24.71 -13.99
C ALA A 242 -17.97 25.28 -13.47
N GLN A 243 -17.67 26.55 -13.74
CA GLN A 243 -16.45 27.19 -13.25
C GLN A 243 -16.45 27.33 -11.72
N THR A 244 -17.52 27.89 -11.14
CA THR A 244 -17.64 28.08 -9.68
C THR A 244 -17.73 26.75 -8.96
N VAL A 245 -18.45 25.76 -9.53
CA VAL A 245 -18.43 24.39 -9.00
C VAL A 245 -17.00 23.82 -9.02
N GLY A 246 -16.25 24.05 -10.10
CA GLY A 246 -14.85 23.64 -10.20
C GLY A 246 -13.92 24.29 -9.19
N GLU A 247 -14.13 25.57 -8.85
CA GLU A 247 -13.39 26.27 -7.80
C GLU A 247 -13.65 25.62 -6.44
N HIS A 248 -14.91 25.32 -6.10
CA HIS A 248 -15.26 24.63 -4.85
C HIS A 248 -14.67 23.20 -4.77
N TYR A 249 -14.67 22.45 -5.88
CA TYR A 249 -14.07 21.11 -5.91
C TYR A 249 -12.55 21.18 -5.74
N LEU A 250 -11.89 22.15 -6.37
CA LEU A 250 -10.46 22.37 -6.18
C LEU A 250 -10.13 22.72 -4.73
N GLU A 251 -10.87 23.65 -4.11
CA GLU A 251 -10.70 24.03 -2.70
C GLU A 251 -10.87 22.83 -1.76
N PHE A 252 -11.85 21.97 -2.04
CA PHE A 252 -12.06 20.73 -1.30
C PHE A 252 -10.87 19.77 -1.46
N MET A 253 -10.41 19.53 -2.69
CA MET A 253 -9.28 18.63 -2.96
C MET A 253 -7.96 19.16 -2.40
N GLN A 254 -7.78 20.49 -2.31
CA GLN A 254 -6.60 21.12 -1.72
C GLN A 254 -6.47 20.89 -0.20
N GLN A 255 -7.55 20.48 0.49
CA GLN A 255 -7.47 20.02 1.88
C GLN A 255 -6.65 18.73 2.01
N TYR A 256 -6.54 17.94 0.93
CA TYR A 256 -5.80 16.70 0.86
C TYR A 256 -4.47 16.85 0.11
N TYR A 257 -4.43 17.70 -0.92
CA TYR A 257 -3.29 17.90 -1.81
C TYR A 257 -2.92 19.39 -1.93
N THR A 258 -1.95 19.86 -1.13
CA THR A 258 -1.68 21.29 -0.92
C THR A 258 -1.33 22.09 -2.19
N ALA A 259 -0.57 21.52 -3.13
CA ALA A 259 -0.15 22.21 -4.36
C ALA A 259 -0.97 21.78 -5.60
N LEU A 260 -2.18 21.24 -5.38
CA LEU A 260 -3.05 20.80 -6.46
C LEU A 260 -3.60 22.00 -7.23
N THR A 261 -3.63 21.88 -8.56
CA THR A 261 -4.20 22.88 -9.47
C THR A 261 -5.20 22.20 -10.40
N GLN A 262 -6.23 22.93 -10.80
CA GLN A 262 -7.21 22.45 -11.77
C GLN A 262 -6.66 22.61 -13.20
N VAL A 263 -6.78 21.55 -14.00
CA VAL A 263 -6.33 21.52 -15.40
C VAL A 263 -7.41 22.03 -16.34
N SER A 264 -8.66 21.72 -16.04
CA SER A 264 -9.83 22.14 -16.83
C SER A 264 -11.04 22.33 -15.92
N VAL A 265 -11.96 23.20 -16.35
CA VAL A 265 -13.29 23.32 -15.75
C VAL A 265 -13.95 21.93 -15.73
N PRO A 266 -14.58 21.51 -14.62
CA PRO A 266 -15.25 20.21 -14.57
C PRO A 266 -16.39 20.14 -15.57
N SER A 267 -16.70 18.93 -16.01
CA SER A 267 -17.86 18.67 -16.86
C SER A 267 -18.88 17.78 -16.16
N ILE A 268 -20.13 17.89 -16.60
CA ILE A 268 -21.25 17.09 -16.12
C ILE A 268 -21.91 16.38 -17.31
N ASP A 269 -22.28 15.12 -17.10
CA ASP A 269 -23.16 14.34 -17.97
C ASP A 269 -24.38 13.93 -17.15
N ASP A 270 -25.50 14.61 -17.40
CA ASP A 270 -26.79 14.42 -16.74
C ASP A 270 -27.85 13.85 -17.69
N ALA A 271 -27.43 13.30 -18.85
CA ALA A 271 -28.34 12.71 -19.83
C ALA A 271 -29.16 11.54 -19.25
N ASP A 272 -28.62 10.86 -18.24
CA ASP A 272 -29.35 9.93 -17.39
C ASP A 272 -29.52 10.53 -15.97
N PRO A 273 -30.72 11.02 -15.60
CA PRO A 273 -30.95 11.64 -14.29
C PRO A 273 -30.78 10.68 -13.11
N LEU A 274 -30.76 9.35 -13.36
CA LEU A 274 -30.48 8.36 -12.33
C LEU A 274 -28.98 8.12 -12.09
N ASN A 275 -28.13 8.54 -13.02
CA ASN A 275 -26.68 8.31 -13.00
C ASN A 275 -25.93 9.53 -13.52
N VAL A 276 -26.11 10.68 -12.88
CA VAL A 276 -25.38 11.92 -13.21
C VAL A 276 -23.89 11.72 -12.94
N ARG A 277 -23.05 12.10 -13.90
CA ARG A 277 -21.59 11.95 -13.82
C ARG A 277 -20.90 13.29 -13.85
N THR A 278 -19.87 13.46 -13.03
CA THR A 278 -18.94 14.58 -13.16
C THR A 278 -17.55 14.08 -13.49
N HIS A 279 -16.80 14.90 -14.22
CA HIS A 279 -15.42 14.64 -14.58
C HIS A 279 -14.54 15.84 -14.25
N GLU A 280 -13.45 15.57 -13.53
CA GLU A 280 -12.50 16.57 -13.04
C GLU A 280 -11.07 16.15 -13.39
N ALA A 281 -10.22 17.15 -13.67
CA ALA A 281 -8.82 16.92 -13.99
C ALA A 281 -7.92 17.87 -13.19
N TYR A 282 -6.93 17.30 -12.51
CA TYR A 282 -6.00 18.03 -11.65
C TYR A 282 -4.54 17.74 -11.94
N ARG A 283 -3.68 18.67 -11.55
CA ARG A 283 -2.22 18.60 -11.65
C ARG A 283 -1.60 18.96 -10.31
N LEU A 284 -0.70 18.13 -9.82
CA LEU A 284 0.14 18.38 -8.66
C LEU A 284 1.59 18.40 -9.10
N GLU A 285 2.34 19.41 -8.69
CA GLU A 285 3.78 19.50 -8.95
C GLU A 285 4.50 19.82 -7.65
N TRP A 286 5.63 19.15 -7.40
CA TRP A 286 6.39 19.38 -6.18
C TRP A 286 7.90 19.30 -6.41
N PRO A 287 8.70 19.99 -5.58
CA PRO A 287 10.16 19.97 -5.65
C PRO A 287 10.77 18.58 -5.44
N ALA A 288 11.84 18.27 -6.17
CA ALA A 288 12.54 16.98 -6.06
C ALA A 288 13.32 16.76 -4.74
N ASN A 289 13.39 17.76 -3.87
CA ASN A 289 13.98 17.68 -2.53
C ASN A 289 12.96 17.33 -1.43
N GLU A 290 11.66 17.30 -1.74
CA GLU A 290 10.63 16.78 -0.84
C GLU A 290 10.59 15.23 -0.87
N GLY A 291 9.92 14.63 0.11
CA GLY A 291 9.84 13.18 0.29
C GLY A 291 9.22 12.42 -0.89
N ASP A 292 9.34 11.10 -0.85
CA ASP A 292 8.77 10.17 -1.84
C ASP A 292 7.49 9.48 -1.32
N GLU A 293 7.06 9.85 -0.11
CA GLU A 293 5.83 9.35 0.51
C GLU A 293 4.63 10.16 -0.01
N LEU A 294 3.70 9.47 -0.66
CA LEU A 294 2.43 10.06 -1.09
C LEU A 294 1.26 9.38 -0.38
N GLY A 295 0.30 10.22 0.03
CA GLY A 295 -0.98 9.80 0.60
C GLY A 295 -2.05 9.69 -0.47
N PHE A 296 -2.81 8.60 -0.42
CA PHE A 296 -3.99 8.36 -1.25
C PHE A 296 -5.23 8.33 -0.35
N PRO A 297 -5.96 9.45 -0.23
CA PRO A 297 -7.11 9.59 0.64
C PRO A 297 -8.37 9.06 -0.05
N LEU A 298 -9.19 8.32 0.71
CA LEU A 298 -10.56 7.98 0.34
C LEU A 298 -11.49 9.14 0.71
N PHE A 299 -11.22 10.33 0.17
CA PHE A 299 -11.85 11.60 0.56
C PHE A 299 -13.37 11.58 0.52
N GLN A 300 -13.98 10.93 -0.48
CA GLN A 300 -15.44 10.90 -0.64
C GLN A 300 -16.11 10.11 0.48
N LEU A 301 -15.43 9.04 0.95
CA LEU A 301 -15.91 8.26 2.08
C LEU A 301 -15.75 9.05 3.39
N GLY A 302 -14.68 9.84 3.50
CA GLY A 302 -14.44 10.76 4.61
C GLY A 302 -15.59 11.73 4.87
N GLU A 303 -16.23 12.25 3.82
CA GLU A 303 -17.42 13.12 3.94
C GLU A 303 -18.62 12.46 4.62
N TRP A 304 -18.71 11.13 4.63
CA TRP A 304 -19.84 10.39 5.24
C TRP A 304 -19.48 9.72 6.56
N MET A 305 -18.22 9.88 6.99
CA MET A 305 -17.65 9.26 8.18
C MET A 305 -17.43 10.32 9.26
N ASP A 306 -18.47 11.07 9.60
CA ASP A 306 -18.43 12.09 10.66
C ASP A 306 -17.95 11.51 11.99
N ALA A 307 -17.21 12.33 12.75
CA ALA A 307 -16.79 11.95 14.09
C ALA A 307 -18.02 11.81 15.00
N LEU A 308 -18.13 10.67 15.67
CA LEU A 308 -19.25 10.41 16.56
C LEU A 308 -18.94 10.86 18.00
N PRO A 309 -19.96 11.29 18.76
CA PRO A 309 -19.76 11.74 20.14
C PRO A 309 -19.22 10.62 21.04
N LYS A 310 -18.21 10.94 21.86
CA LYS A 310 -17.58 9.99 22.79
C LYS A 310 -18.25 9.94 24.17
N GLN A 311 -19.02 10.96 24.52
CA GLN A 311 -19.64 11.07 25.84
C GLN A 311 -20.85 10.12 25.97
N ALA A 312 -21.11 9.66 27.19
CA ALA A 312 -22.30 8.88 27.48
C ALA A 312 -23.57 9.70 27.20
N ARG A 313 -24.58 9.06 26.61
CA ARG A 313 -25.84 9.69 26.21
C ARG A 313 -27.01 9.02 26.90
N LYS A 314 -28.10 9.79 27.08
CA LYS A 314 -29.38 9.28 27.60
C LYS A 314 -30.32 8.79 26.50
N GLY A 315 -30.17 9.32 25.28
CA GLY A 315 -30.99 8.98 24.13
C GLY A 315 -30.16 8.52 22.93
N PRO A 316 -30.82 7.95 21.90
CA PRO A 316 -30.15 7.55 20.67
C PRO A 316 -29.46 8.73 19.97
N LEU A 317 -28.50 8.40 19.12
CA LEU A 317 -27.86 9.33 18.18
C LEU A 317 -28.55 9.17 16.82
N ALA A 318 -29.01 10.28 16.24
CA ALA A 318 -29.53 10.29 14.88
C ALA A 318 -28.39 10.13 13.88
N LEU A 319 -28.63 9.31 12.87
CA LEU A 319 -27.83 9.18 11.65
C LEU A 319 -28.75 9.47 10.45
N GLY A 320 -28.17 9.62 9.26
CA GLY A 320 -28.98 9.45 8.05
C GLY A 320 -29.26 7.97 7.80
N GLY A 321 -30.30 7.65 7.03
CA GLY A 321 -30.69 6.27 6.72
C GLY A 321 -29.63 5.43 5.99
N PRO A 322 -30.03 4.25 5.47
CA PRO A 322 -29.13 3.35 4.75
C PRO A 322 -28.39 4.05 3.61
N ARG A 323 -27.06 3.90 3.57
CA ARG A 323 -26.21 4.53 2.55
C ARG A 323 -25.12 3.59 2.10
N LEU A 324 -24.73 3.73 0.83
CA LEU A 324 -23.63 3.01 0.21
C LEU A 324 -22.80 3.98 -0.63
N ALA A 325 -21.51 4.05 -0.38
CA ALA A 325 -20.54 4.79 -1.20
C ALA A 325 -19.32 3.92 -1.51
N ARG A 326 -18.71 4.18 -2.66
CA ARG A 326 -17.48 3.52 -3.09
C ARG A 326 -16.52 4.54 -3.67
N GLN A 327 -15.24 4.41 -3.34
CA GLN A 327 -14.16 5.15 -3.99
C GLN A 327 -13.08 4.17 -4.42
N THR A 328 -12.67 4.25 -5.68
CA THR A 328 -11.59 3.46 -6.26
C THR A 328 -10.49 4.38 -6.71
N VAL A 329 -9.29 4.22 -6.16
CA VAL A 329 -8.08 4.95 -6.56
C VAL A 329 -7.16 4.00 -7.32
N ARG A 330 -6.77 4.37 -8.54
CA ARG A 330 -5.86 3.62 -9.40
C ARG A 330 -4.62 4.45 -9.64
N VAL A 331 -3.47 3.97 -9.19
CA VAL A 331 -2.22 4.70 -9.26
C VAL A 331 -1.25 4.00 -10.19
N HIS A 332 -0.76 4.75 -11.17
CA HIS A 332 0.35 4.37 -12.02
C HIS A 332 1.55 5.26 -11.71
N SER A 333 2.69 4.66 -11.32
CA SER A 333 3.90 5.39 -10.95
C SER A 333 5.09 5.03 -11.82
N ASP A 334 5.96 6.01 -12.07
CA ASP A 334 7.28 5.85 -12.67
C ASP A 334 8.37 6.41 -11.72
N PRO A 335 9.25 5.56 -11.14
CA PRO A 335 9.36 4.11 -11.35
C PRO A 335 8.19 3.32 -10.76
N ALA A 336 7.96 2.12 -11.30
CA ALA A 336 6.86 1.26 -10.88
C ALA A 336 6.97 0.87 -9.40
N THR A 337 5.85 1.04 -8.70
CA THR A 337 5.71 0.69 -7.28
C THR A 337 5.21 -0.75 -7.11
N GLN A 338 5.50 -1.36 -5.96
CA GLN A 338 4.95 -2.64 -5.54
C GLN A 338 4.42 -2.51 -4.11
N VAL A 339 3.21 -3.03 -3.88
CA VAL A 339 2.62 -3.13 -2.54
C VAL A 339 2.16 -4.55 -2.29
N GLU A 340 2.20 -4.98 -1.04
CA GLU A 340 1.53 -6.23 -0.63
C GLU A 340 0.02 -6.02 -0.65
N ALA A 341 -0.71 -7.07 -1.03
CA ALA A 341 -2.16 -7.03 -1.00
C ALA A 341 -2.63 -7.04 0.45
N ASP A 342 -3.53 -6.13 0.79
CA ASP A 342 -4.09 -6.01 2.13
C ASP A 342 -5.58 -5.69 2.06
N THR A 343 -6.34 -6.13 3.06
CA THR A 343 -7.76 -5.81 3.19
C THR A 343 -8.10 -5.59 4.65
N GLN A 344 -8.51 -4.38 4.98
CA GLN A 344 -8.96 -4.04 6.33
C GLN A 344 -10.47 -3.80 6.33
N VAL A 345 -11.13 -4.27 7.39
CA VAL A 345 -12.58 -4.13 7.56
C VAL A 345 -12.87 -3.69 9.00
N VAL A 346 -13.70 -2.66 9.13
CA VAL A 346 -14.28 -2.24 10.41
C VAL A 346 -15.79 -2.34 10.27
N ALA A 347 -16.41 -3.21 11.08
CA ALA A 347 -17.84 -3.47 10.98
C ALA A 347 -18.49 -3.58 12.37
N ASN A 348 -19.70 -3.06 12.47
CA ASN A 348 -20.59 -3.17 13.62
C ASN A 348 -22.05 -3.18 13.14
N PRO A 349 -23.05 -3.25 14.05
CA PRO A 349 -24.45 -3.31 13.64
C PRO A 349 -24.97 -2.08 12.85
N TRP A 350 -24.28 -0.94 12.89
CA TRP A 350 -24.76 0.33 12.32
C TRP A 350 -24.04 0.72 11.03
N PHE A 351 -22.78 0.32 10.87
CA PHE A 351 -22.00 0.58 9.66
C PHE A 351 -20.91 -0.47 9.39
N ARG A 352 -20.41 -0.46 8.16
CA ARG A 352 -19.25 -1.21 7.68
C ARG A 352 -18.40 -0.33 6.78
N PHE A 353 -17.12 -0.28 7.10
CA PHE A 353 -16.07 0.26 6.24
C PHE A 353 -15.14 -0.87 5.82
N SER A 354 -14.76 -0.89 4.54
CA SER A 354 -13.69 -1.77 4.06
C SER A 354 -12.76 -1.05 3.11
N ARG A 355 -11.46 -1.31 3.23
CA ARG A 355 -10.43 -0.87 2.29
C ARG A 355 -9.65 -2.08 1.82
N SER A 356 -9.57 -2.30 0.52
CA SER A 356 -8.68 -3.28 -0.10
C SER A 356 -7.61 -2.59 -0.94
N ILE A 357 -6.36 -3.04 -0.81
CA ILE A 357 -5.20 -2.55 -1.54
C ILE A 357 -4.59 -3.73 -2.27
N ALA A 358 -4.34 -3.60 -3.58
CA ALA A 358 -3.70 -4.65 -4.36
C ALA A 358 -3.04 -4.08 -5.63
N MET A 359 -2.07 -4.82 -6.17
CA MET A 359 -1.57 -4.58 -7.53
C MET A 359 -2.50 -5.25 -8.55
N ARG A 360 -2.97 -4.51 -9.56
CA ARG A 360 -3.73 -5.04 -10.71
C ARG A 360 -3.21 -4.41 -12.00
N ASP A 361 -2.85 -5.24 -12.98
CA ASP A 361 -2.33 -4.80 -14.28
C ASP A 361 -1.18 -3.77 -14.18
N GLY A 362 -0.30 -3.95 -13.18
CA GLY A 362 0.83 -3.05 -12.92
C GLY A 362 0.45 -1.70 -12.26
N LYS A 363 -0.82 -1.50 -11.91
CA LYS A 363 -1.30 -0.35 -11.13
C LYS A 363 -1.56 -0.74 -9.67
N LEU A 364 -1.30 0.19 -8.76
CA LEU A 364 -1.80 0.12 -7.39
C LEU A 364 -3.30 0.46 -7.42
N VAL A 365 -4.13 -0.43 -6.88
CA VAL A 365 -5.58 -0.24 -6.81
C VAL A 365 -6.02 -0.27 -5.36
N ILE A 366 -6.64 0.82 -4.91
CA ILE A 366 -7.20 1.00 -3.58
C ILE A 366 -8.71 1.12 -3.74
N VAL A 367 -9.47 0.23 -3.11
CA VAL A 367 -10.94 0.27 -3.14
C VAL A 367 -11.44 0.46 -1.72
N GLY A 368 -12.07 1.59 -1.47
CA GLY A 368 -12.83 1.87 -0.25
C GLY A 368 -14.32 1.67 -0.49
N GLU A 369 -15.00 1.05 0.46
CA GLU A 369 -16.46 0.95 0.48
C GLU A 369 -16.97 1.31 1.88
N TRP A 370 -17.99 2.18 1.92
CA TRP A 370 -18.68 2.60 3.13
C TRP A 370 -20.15 2.25 3.05
N GLN A 371 -20.64 1.59 4.09
CA GLN A 371 -22.03 1.17 4.25
C GLN A 371 -22.53 1.64 5.60
N ARG A 372 -23.67 2.34 5.63
CA ARG A 372 -24.42 2.59 6.85
C ARG A 372 -25.75 1.86 6.75
N PHE A 373 -26.11 1.12 7.78
CA PHE A 373 -27.27 0.21 7.79
C PHE A 373 -28.51 0.82 8.47
N THR A 374 -28.30 1.76 9.40
CA THR A 374 -29.37 2.31 10.23
C THR A 374 -29.36 3.84 10.22
N ASP A 375 -30.52 4.43 10.51
CA ASP A 375 -30.74 5.85 10.71
C ASP A 375 -30.43 6.32 12.15
N ARG A 376 -30.03 5.41 13.05
CA ARG A 376 -29.77 5.74 14.45
C ARG A 376 -28.86 4.74 15.13
N ILE A 377 -28.24 5.18 16.22
CA ILE A 377 -27.46 4.35 17.14
C ILE A 377 -28.11 4.43 18.54
N PRO A 378 -28.48 3.30 19.16
CA PRO A 378 -28.95 3.27 20.54
C PRO A 378 -27.93 3.90 21.51
N ALA A 379 -28.40 4.55 22.58
CA ALA A 379 -27.53 5.28 23.51
C ALA A 379 -26.35 4.46 24.06
N ASN A 380 -26.58 3.17 24.37
CA ASN A 380 -25.56 2.23 24.85
C ASN A 380 -24.56 1.78 23.77
N GLY A 381 -24.87 1.99 22.49
CA GLY A 381 -24.04 1.62 21.35
C GLY A 381 -23.09 2.72 20.88
N VAL A 382 -23.37 3.99 21.22
CA VAL A 382 -22.65 5.16 20.70
C VAL A 382 -21.15 5.12 21.00
N ALA A 383 -20.76 4.75 22.22
CA ALA A 383 -19.33 4.69 22.59
C ALA A 383 -18.55 3.68 21.73
N ARG A 384 -19.13 2.50 21.48
CA ARG A 384 -18.55 1.49 20.58
C ARG A 384 -18.48 2.02 19.15
N ALA A 385 -19.58 2.58 18.65
CA ALA A 385 -19.63 3.11 17.30
C ALA A 385 -18.61 4.23 17.07
N ALA A 386 -18.40 5.10 18.06
CA ALA A 386 -17.39 6.15 18.00
C ALA A 386 -15.97 5.58 17.91
N ALA A 387 -15.63 4.61 18.77
CA ALA A 387 -14.32 3.94 18.71
C ALA A 387 -14.11 3.20 17.38
N ASP A 388 -15.15 2.58 16.83
CA ASP A 388 -15.10 1.94 15.52
C ASP A 388 -14.96 2.97 14.38
N MET A 389 -15.64 4.11 14.48
CA MET A 389 -15.57 5.19 13.49
C MET A 389 -14.16 5.79 13.45
N GLU A 390 -13.52 6.00 14.59
CA GLU A 390 -12.12 6.45 14.64
C GLU A 390 -11.19 5.48 13.92
N ARG A 391 -11.27 4.18 14.23
CA ARG A 391 -10.46 3.16 13.54
C ARG A 391 -10.75 3.12 12.04
N ALA A 392 -12.00 3.33 11.62
CA ALA A 392 -12.34 3.38 10.20
C ALA A 392 -11.77 4.64 9.53
N ARG A 393 -11.84 5.81 10.19
CA ARG A 393 -11.29 7.07 9.71
C ARG A 393 -9.76 7.03 9.59
N ASP A 394 -9.07 6.35 10.51
CA ASP A 394 -7.61 6.14 10.43
C ASP A 394 -7.20 5.36 9.17
N LEU A 395 -8.11 4.57 8.59
CA LEU A 395 -7.90 3.82 7.36
C LEU A 395 -8.30 4.58 6.08
N LEU A 396 -8.78 5.83 6.18
CA LEU A 396 -9.12 6.63 5.00
C LEU A 396 -7.87 7.02 4.19
N TYR A 397 -6.71 7.11 4.84
CA TYR A 397 -5.47 7.49 4.20
C TYR A 397 -4.59 6.26 4.00
N PHE A 398 -4.21 5.98 2.75
CA PHE A 398 -3.15 5.04 2.45
C PHE A 398 -1.89 5.82 2.09
N ASN A 399 -0.94 5.86 3.01
CA ASN A 399 0.37 6.47 2.76
C ASN A 399 1.33 5.39 2.27
N HIS A 400 2.09 5.70 1.22
CA HIS A 400 3.08 4.78 0.69
C HIS A 400 4.32 5.51 0.19
N ASP A 401 5.50 5.01 0.58
CA ASP A 401 6.79 5.45 0.05
C ASP A 401 6.98 4.87 -1.36
N LEU A 402 6.91 5.72 -2.37
CA LEU A 402 7.07 5.34 -3.77
C LEU A 402 8.53 5.06 -4.15
N LYS A 403 9.48 5.10 -3.21
CA LYS A 403 10.86 4.67 -3.48
C LYS A 403 10.86 3.26 -4.06
N PRO A 404 11.61 3.03 -5.14
CA PRO A 404 11.79 1.68 -5.67
C PRO A 404 12.46 0.83 -4.60
N GLN A 405 11.69 -0.05 -3.95
CA GLN A 405 12.26 -1.11 -3.15
C GLN A 405 13.01 -2.02 -4.11
N ARG A 406 14.35 -1.88 -4.15
CA ARG A 406 15.21 -2.87 -4.82
C ARG A 406 14.92 -4.19 -4.14
N ARG A 407 14.18 -5.06 -4.84
CA ARG A 407 14.01 -6.46 -4.46
C ARG A 407 15.41 -7.02 -4.22
N ALA A 408 15.76 -7.29 -2.97
CA ALA A 408 17.03 -7.92 -2.63
C ALA A 408 17.05 -9.25 -3.38
N GLN A 409 17.94 -9.37 -4.37
CA GLN A 409 18.13 -10.64 -5.05
C GLN A 409 18.54 -11.68 -4.00
N PRO A 410 18.00 -12.91 -4.04
CA PRO A 410 18.43 -13.97 -3.12
C PRO A 410 19.96 -14.13 -3.20
N PRO A 411 20.63 -14.41 -2.08
CA PRO A 411 22.09 -14.50 -2.06
C PRO A 411 22.55 -15.53 -3.10
N GLU A 412 23.28 -15.05 -4.09
CA GLU A 412 23.86 -15.87 -5.14
C GLU A 412 24.98 -16.73 -4.55
N TRP A 413 24.63 -17.91 -4.01
CA TRP A 413 25.59 -18.85 -3.42
C TRP A 413 26.77 -19.18 -4.34
N HIS A 414 26.60 -19.06 -5.66
CA HIS A 414 27.67 -19.23 -6.63
C HIS A 414 28.78 -18.19 -6.51
N ALA A 415 28.50 -16.99 -5.97
CA ALA A 415 29.47 -15.93 -5.72
C ALA A 415 30.53 -16.32 -4.67
N LEU A 416 30.22 -17.29 -3.79
CA LEU A 416 31.13 -17.78 -2.74
C LEU A 416 31.97 -19.00 -3.14
N SER A 417 31.75 -19.56 -4.34
CA SER A 417 32.40 -20.80 -4.78
C SER A 417 33.93 -20.71 -4.85
N TYR A 418 34.47 -19.65 -5.45
CA TYR A 418 35.93 -19.44 -5.57
C TYR A 418 36.60 -19.00 -4.26
N PRO A 419 36.02 -18.08 -3.45
CA PRO A 419 36.48 -17.82 -2.09
C PRO A 419 36.64 -19.11 -1.26
N LEU A 420 35.64 -20.00 -1.30
CA LEU A 420 35.67 -21.28 -0.61
C LEU A 420 36.73 -22.21 -1.20
N ALA A 421 36.88 -22.27 -2.52
CA ALA A 421 37.93 -23.04 -3.18
C ALA A 421 39.34 -22.58 -2.77
N GLY A 422 39.56 -21.28 -2.58
CA GLY A 422 40.82 -20.73 -2.06
C GLY A 422 41.13 -21.20 -0.64
N LEU A 423 40.13 -21.21 0.24
CA LEU A 423 40.29 -21.73 1.61
C LEU A 423 40.56 -23.24 1.63
N ILE A 424 39.87 -24.01 0.78
CA ILE A 424 40.12 -25.45 0.61
C ILE A 424 41.54 -25.68 0.09
N ALA A 425 41.99 -24.91 -0.90
CA ALA A 425 43.35 -24.98 -1.42
C ALA A 425 44.40 -24.69 -0.34
N LEU A 426 44.16 -23.71 0.54
CA LEU A 426 45.02 -23.46 1.70
C LEU A 426 45.13 -24.70 2.60
N VAL A 427 44.00 -25.33 2.95
CA VAL A 427 43.99 -26.55 3.79
C VAL A 427 44.75 -27.69 3.12
N VAL A 428 44.52 -27.92 1.83
CA VAL A 428 45.22 -28.98 1.06
C VAL A 428 46.72 -28.74 1.02
N LEU A 429 47.15 -27.50 0.78
CA LEU A 429 48.57 -27.13 0.78
C LEU A 429 49.20 -27.28 2.17
N LEU A 430 48.48 -26.93 3.25
CA LEU A 430 48.95 -27.16 4.62
C LEU A 430 49.11 -28.65 4.93
N VAL A 431 48.18 -29.49 4.49
CA VAL A 431 48.30 -30.95 4.63
C VAL A 431 49.49 -31.47 3.83
N ALA A 432 49.71 -30.99 2.61
CA ALA A 432 50.89 -31.33 1.81
C ALA A 432 52.19 -30.93 2.52
N CYS A 433 52.25 -29.73 3.11
CA CYS A 433 53.40 -29.29 3.90
C CYS A 433 53.59 -30.13 5.18
N LEU A 434 52.51 -30.58 5.83
CA LEU A 434 52.57 -31.46 7.00
C LEU A 434 53.15 -32.84 6.63
N LEU A 435 52.72 -33.41 5.50
CA LEU A 435 53.28 -34.65 4.98
C LEU A 435 54.75 -34.49 4.57
N TRP A 436 55.09 -33.37 3.92
CA TRP A 436 56.47 -33.04 3.56
C TRP A 436 57.36 -32.89 4.80
N TRP A 437 56.84 -32.31 5.88
CA TRP A 437 57.53 -32.21 7.17
C TRP A 437 57.77 -33.58 7.80
N ARG A 438 56.77 -34.47 7.79
CA ARG A 438 56.91 -35.85 8.29
C ARG A 438 57.97 -36.65 7.54
N GLY A 439 58.16 -36.38 6.26
CA GLY A 439 59.26 -36.91 5.44
C GLY A 439 60.63 -36.24 5.68
N GLY A 440 60.76 -35.36 6.67
CA GLY A 440 62.01 -34.63 6.96
C GLY A 440 62.29 -33.44 6.04
N GLY A 441 61.31 -33.03 5.24
CA GLY A 441 61.42 -31.95 4.27
C GLY A 441 61.09 -30.56 4.81
N LEU A 442 61.08 -29.57 3.90
CA LEU A 442 61.01 -28.15 4.25
C LEU A 442 59.65 -27.71 4.81
N GLY A 443 58.61 -28.53 4.65
CA GLY A 443 57.27 -28.26 5.20
C GLY A 443 57.28 -27.97 6.71
N GLY A 444 58.32 -28.43 7.43
CA GLY A 444 58.51 -28.11 8.84
C GLY A 444 58.67 -26.62 9.14
N ILE A 445 59.04 -25.79 8.16
CA ILE A 445 59.07 -24.32 8.34
C ILE A 445 57.70 -23.77 8.74
N MET A 446 56.60 -24.37 8.30
CA MET A 446 55.26 -23.88 8.62
C MET A 446 54.83 -24.21 10.06
N PHE A 447 55.35 -25.29 10.65
CA PHE A 447 54.88 -25.85 11.92
C PHE A 447 55.91 -25.77 13.05
N ASP A 448 57.18 -26.05 12.75
CA ASP A 448 58.33 -25.94 13.65
C ASP A 448 59.56 -25.38 12.90
N PRO A 449 59.56 -24.08 12.57
CA PRO A 449 60.63 -23.44 11.83
C PRO A 449 61.97 -23.47 12.57
N TYR A 450 61.95 -23.43 13.91
CA TYR A 450 63.17 -23.50 14.70
C TYR A 450 63.90 -24.84 14.52
N ALA A 451 63.22 -25.97 14.79
CA ALA A 451 63.83 -27.29 14.65
C ALA A 451 64.18 -27.65 13.19
N THR A 452 63.41 -27.13 12.24
CA THR A 452 63.67 -27.34 10.80
C THR A 452 64.94 -26.61 10.35
N VAL A 453 65.15 -25.38 10.80
CA VAL A 453 66.35 -24.60 10.47
C VAL A 453 67.60 -25.13 11.19
N THR A 454 67.49 -25.59 12.44
CA THR A 454 68.63 -26.18 13.17
C THR A 454 69.22 -27.41 12.47
N ARG A 455 68.37 -28.23 11.82
CA ARG A 455 68.79 -29.42 11.07
C ARG A 455 69.30 -29.12 9.65
N MET A 456 68.96 -27.95 9.12
CA MET A 456 69.24 -27.55 7.72
C MET A 456 70.72 -27.62 7.31
N PRO A 457 71.73 -27.29 8.14
CA PRO A 457 73.14 -27.42 7.76
C PRO A 457 73.59 -28.85 7.48
N GLN A 458 72.93 -29.85 8.08
CA GLN A 458 73.29 -31.27 8.01
C GLN A 458 72.60 -32.00 6.84
N HIS A 459 71.60 -31.39 6.20
CA HIS A 459 70.82 -32.01 5.12
C HIS A 459 70.83 -31.14 3.85
N ALA A 460 71.60 -31.56 2.84
CA ALA A 460 71.69 -30.86 1.56
C ALA A 460 70.33 -30.72 0.84
N GLY A 461 69.45 -31.72 0.98
CA GLY A 461 68.09 -31.69 0.40
C GLY A 461 67.20 -30.56 0.93
N LEU A 462 67.32 -30.22 2.22
CA LEU A 462 66.60 -29.08 2.81
C LEU A 462 67.07 -27.75 2.21
N ARG A 463 68.38 -27.60 2.01
CA ARG A 463 68.98 -26.39 1.42
C ARG A 463 68.58 -26.21 -0.04
N TRP A 464 68.52 -27.28 -0.83
CA TRP A 464 68.00 -27.21 -2.19
C TRP A 464 66.51 -26.85 -2.21
N SER A 465 65.72 -27.43 -1.30
CA SER A 465 64.29 -27.12 -1.16
C SER A 465 64.06 -25.65 -0.82
N THR A 466 64.88 -25.03 0.03
CA THR A 466 64.73 -23.60 0.37
C THR A 466 64.89 -22.69 -0.84
N TRP A 467 65.85 -23.02 -1.70
CA TRP A 467 66.10 -22.25 -2.92
C TRP A 467 65.03 -22.47 -3.97
N ALA A 468 64.55 -23.70 -4.11
CA ALA A 468 63.44 -24.02 -5.01
C ALA A 468 62.15 -23.30 -4.58
N VAL A 469 61.83 -23.31 -3.29
CA VAL A 469 60.67 -22.58 -2.75
C VAL A 469 60.84 -21.08 -2.95
N PHE A 470 61.98 -20.50 -2.60
CA PHE A 470 62.24 -19.08 -2.81
C PHE A 470 62.07 -18.68 -4.28
N ALA A 471 62.66 -19.44 -5.21
CA ALA A 471 62.52 -19.20 -6.64
C ALA A 471 61.06 -19.30 -7.11
N ALA A 472 60.33 -20.34 -6.68
CA ALA A 472 58.91 -20.50 -7.01
C ALA A 472 58.07 -19.33 -6.46
N THR A 473 58.34 -18.90 -5.24
CA THR A 473 57.69 -17.75 -4.61
C THR A 473 57.94 -16.46 -5.39
N THR A 474 59.18 -16.20 -5.77
CA THR A 474 59.56 -14.98 -6.49
C THR A 474 58.95 -14.97 -7.90
N LEU A 475 58.97 -16.10 -8.61
CA LEU A 475 58.37 -16.22 -9.95
C LEU A 475 56.85 -16.06 -9.90
N LEU A 476 56.17 -16.72 -8.95
CA LEU A 476 54.72 -16.61 -8.80
C LEU A 476 54.31 -15.19 -8.39
N SER A 477 55.04 -14.57 -7.46
CA SER A 477 54.79 -13.19 -7.06
C SER A 477 55.00 -12.22 -8.24
N ALA A 478 56.08 -12.39 -9.02
CA ALA A 478 56.31 -11.58 -10.21
C ALA A 478 55.19 -11.76 -11.25
N TRP A 479 54.67 -12.98 -11.43
CA TRP A 479 53.52 -13.21 -12.29
C TRP A 479 52.27 -12.48 -11.77
N VAL A 480 51.91 -12.60 -10.49
CA VAL A 480 50.71 -11.97 -9.91
C VAL A 480 50.78 -10.44 -9.99
N TRP A 481 51.86 -9.85 -9.47
CA TRP A 481 51.96 -8.39 -9.28
C TRP A 481 52.36 -7.64 -10.56
N LEU A 482 53.17 -8.26 -11.42
CA LEU A 482 53.69 -7.63 -12.63
C LEU A 482 53.02 -8.19 -13.89
N HIS A 483 51.87 -8.88 -13.80
CA HIS A 483 51.22 -9.54 -14.94
C HIS A 483 51.05 -8.62 -16.16
N ALA A 484 50.71 -7.36 -15.91
CA ALA A 484 50.47 -6.32 -16.92
C ALA A 484 51.74 -5.72 -17.56
N LEU A 485 52.93 -6.04 -17.03
CA LEU A 485 54.20 -5.53 -17.54
C LEU A 485 54.85 -6.52 -18.52
N PRO A 486 55.69 -6.04 -19.45
CA PRO A 486 56.42 -6.89 -20.38
C PRO A 486 57.44 -7.78 -19.66
N TRP A 487 57.86 -8.86 -20.32
CA TRP A 487 58.71 -9.90 -19.73
C TRP A 487 60.05 -9.38 -19.19
N TRP A 488 60.65 -8.36 -19.81
CA TRP A 488 61.90 -7.76 -19.34
C TRP A 488 61.71 -6.99 -18.02
N ALA A 489 60.56 -6.35 -17.81
CA ALA A 489 60.23 -5.67 -16.56
C ALA A 489 59.95 -6.68 -15.44
N LYS A 490 59.32 -7.81 -15.77
CA LYS A 490 59.16 -8.96 -14.85
C LYS A 490 60.52 -9.49 -14.40
N ALA A 491 61.45 -9.66 -15.34
CA ALA A 491 62.82 -10.09 -15.04
C ALA A 491 63.57 -9.07 -14.15
N GLY A 492 63.44 -7.77 -14.44
CA GLY A 492 63.98 -6.70 -13.60
C GLY A 492 63.42 -6.73 -12.18
N GLY A 493 62.10 -6.90 -12.01
CA GLY A 493 61.45 -7.04 -10.71
C GLY A 493 61.97 -8.23 -9.90
N VAL A 494 62.17 -9.39 -10.55
CA VAL A 494 62.78 -10.57 -9.90
C VAL A 494 64.19 -10.26 -9.40
N ILE A 495 65.03 -9.60 -10.21
CA ILE A 495 66.39 -9.21 -9.82
C ILE A 495 66.37 -8.30 -8.59
N VAL A 496 65.47 -7.32 -8.56
CA VAL A 496 65.32 -6.38 -7.43
C VAL A 496 64.89 -7.11 -6.16
N VAL A 497 63.92 -8.03 -6.23
CA VAL A 497 63.47 -8.81 -5.06
C VAL A 497 64.60 -9.68 -4.51
N VAL A 498 65.38 -10.32 -5.38
CA VAL A 498 66.56 -11.11 -4.97
C VAL A 498 67.61 -10.21 -4.31
N ALA A 499 67.90 -9.04 -4.88
CA ALA A 499 68.84 -8.08 -4.32
C ALA A 499 68.39 -7.58 -2.93
N ILE A 500 67.11 -7.26 -2.76
CA ILE A 500 66.52 -6.86 -1.47
C ILE A 500 66.62 -7.98 -0.44
N ALA A 501 66.32 -9.22 -0.83
CA ALA A 501 66.41 -10.37 0.07
C ALA A 501 67.85 -10.62 0.55
N VAL A 502 68.84 -10.53 -0.35
CA VAL A 502 70.26 -10.65 -0.01
C VAL A 502 70.70 -9.50 0.90
N LEU A 503 70.34 -8.27 0.56
CA LEU A 503 70.65 -7.07 1.34
C LEU A 503 70.04 -7.13 2.75
N GLY A 504 68.79 -7.59 2.87
CA GLY A 504 68.13 -7.84 4.14
C GLY A 504 68.87 -8.87 4.99
N CYS A 505 69.37 -9.96 4.38
CA CYS A 505 70.19 -10.96 5.10
C CYS A 505 71.54 -10.38 5.57
N VAL A 506 72.17 -9.51 4.78
CA VAL A 506 73.41 -8.81 5.17
C VAL A 506 73.15 -7.85 6.33
N LEU A 507 72.09 -7.06 6.25
CA LEU A 507 71.68 -6.12 7.29
C LEU A 507 71.32 -6.84 8.60
N LEU A 508 70.57 -7.93 8.50
CA LEU A 508 70.25 -8.80 9.63
C LEU A 508 71.51 -9.33 10.29
N LYS A 509 72.50 -9.77 9.51
CA LYS A 509 73.80 -10.22 10.03
C LYS A 509 74.53 -9.10 10.78
N LEU A 510 74.50 -7.87 10.26
CA LEU A 510 75.12 -6.70 10.92
C LEU A 510 74.44 -6.38 12.24
N ILE A 511 73.10 -6.37 12.27
CA ILE A 511 72.30 -6.12 13.47
C ILE A 511 72.50 -7.22 14.50
N LEU A 512 72.50 -8.49 14.09
CA LEU A 512 72.77 -9.63 14.97
C LEU A 512 74.18 -9.56 15.57
N ARG A 513 75.18 -9.13 14.79
CA ARG A 513 76.55 -8.90 15.27
C ARG A 513 76.60 -7.75 16.28
N TRP A 514 75.88 -6.66 16.02
CA TRP A 514 75.74 -5.55 16.96
C TRP A 514 75.06 -5.98 18.28
N MET A 515 74.10 -6.90 18.20
CA MET A 515 73.41 -7.49 19.35
C MET A 515 74.19 -8.64 20.04
N GLY A 516 75.48 -8.84 19.70
CA GLY A 516 76.34 -9.81 20.36
C GLY A 516 76.15 -11.27 19.93
N SER A 517 75.52 -11.52 18.78
CA SER A 517 75.35 -12.88 18.22
C SER A 517 76.14 -13.05 16.91
N GLY A 518 76.98 -14.09 16.85
CA GLY A 518 77.82 -14.37 15.69
C GLY A 518 77.15 -15.36 14.74
N THR A 519 76.87 -14.95 13.50
CA THR A 519 76.28 -15.84 12.48
C THR A 519 77.02 -15.76 11.15
N ARG A 520 77.11 -16.90 10.44
CA ARG A 520 77.62 -16.92 9.07
C ARG A 520 76.46 -16.72 8.10
N LEU A 521 76.68 -15.90 7.07
CA LEU A 521 75.68 -15.61 6.04
C LEU A 521 75.21 -16.91 5.34
N THR A 522 76.09 -17.90 5.23
CA THR A 522 75.80 -19.23 4.67
C THR A 522 74.74 -20.04 5.43
N HIS A 523 74.43 -19.70 6.69
CA HIS A 523 73.37 -20.33 7.47
C HIS A 523 72.09 -19.49 7.50
N VAL A 524 72.22 -18.17 7.58
CA VAL A 524 71.07 -17.25 7.64
C VAL A 524 70.31 -17.21 6.32
N LEU A 525 71.05 -17.20 5.21
CA LEU A 525 70.47 -16.99 3.88
C LEU A 525 69.54 -18.14 3.43
N PRO A 526 69.91 -19.44 3.51
CA PRO A 526 68.96 -20.52 3.22
C PRO A 526 67.81 -20.59 4.23
N ALA A 527 68.05 -20.25 5.51
CA ALA A 527 66.99 -20.21 6.52
C ALA A 527 65.92 -19.15 6.19
N MET A 528 66.34 -17.95 5.76
CA MET A 528 65.44 -16.88 5.32
C MET A 528 64.77 -17.20 3.98
N ALA A 529 65.48 -17.81 3.03
CA ALA A 529 64.88 -18.28 1.78
C ALA A 529 63.75 -19.29 2.03
N GLY A 530 63.93 -20.20 2.99
CA GLY A 530 62.90 -21.17 3.38
C GLY A 530 61.65 -20.53 3.99
N CYS A 531 61.78 -19.38 4.65
CA CYS A 531 60.64 -18.65 5.23
C CYS A 531 59.71 -18.06 4.16
N ALA A 532 60.05 -18.13 2.88
CA ALA A 532 59.13 -17.81 1.79
C ALA A 532 58.01 -18.85 1.60
N LEU A 533 58.08 -20.01 2.26
CA LEU A 533 57.11 -21.10 2.11
C LEU A 533 55.67 -20.72 2.54
N PRO A 534 55.43 -20.11 3.72
CA PRO A 534 54.08 -19.68 4.10
C PRO A 534 53.48 -18.67 3.13
N TRP A 535 54.31 -17.74 2.61
CA TRP A 535 53.86 -16.80 1.58
C TRP A 535 53.50 -17.52 0.27
N LEU A 536 54.29 -18.50 -0.17
CA LEU A 536 53.98 -19.31 -1.36
C LEU A 536 52.64 -20.03 -1.25
N VAL A 537 52.40 -20.66 -0.09
CA VAL A 537 51.16 -21.41 0.18
C VAL A 537 49.95 -20.49 0.16
N CYS A 538 50.03 -19.36 0.85
CA CYS A 538 48.96 -18.37 0.87
C CYS A 538 48.75 -17.69 -0.50
N LEU A 539 49.83 -17.45 -1.26
CA LEU A 539 49.76 -16.87 -2.60
C LEU A 539 49.10 -17.82 -3.61
N LEU A 540 49.42 -19.12 -3.55
CA LEU A 540 48.75 -20.14 -4.38
C LEU A 540 47.25 -20.24 -4.04
N ALA A 541 46.91 -20.27 -2.75
CA ALA A 541 45.52 -20.25 -2.30
C ALA A 541 44.78 -18.98 -2.75
N ALA A 542 45.44 -17.81 -2.71
CA ALA A 542 44.89 -16.55 -3.17
C ALA A 542 44.64 -16.54 -4.69
N VAL A 543 45.54 -17.12 -5.50
CA VAL A 543 45.33 -17.28 -6.94
C VAL A 543 44.12 -18.18 -7.24
N VAL A 544 43.91 -19.24 -6.46
CA VAL A 544 42.71 -20.08 -6.55
C VAL A 544 41.45 -19.29 -6.17
N ALA A 545 41.51 -18.49 -5.10
CA ALA A 545 40.41 -17.63 -4.67
C ALA A 545 39.99 -16.62 -5.75
N LEU A 546 40.94 -16.17 -6.58
CA LEU A 546 40.70 -15.26 -7.71
C LEU A 546 40.32 -15.97 -9.02
N LYS A 547 40.17 -17.31 -9.05
CA LYS A 547 39.99 -18.07 -10.30
C LYS A 547 41.11 -17.76 -11.34
N GLY A 548 42.32 -17.44 -10.88
CA GLY A 548 43.43 -17.02 -11.75
C GLY A 548 43.26 -15.63 -12.40
N GLN A 549 42.20 -14.88 -12.09
CA GLN A 549 41.97 -13.51 -12.60
C GLN A 549 42.76 -12.48 -11.79
N VAL A 550 44.08 -12.56 -11.84
CA VAL A 550 44.99 -11.62 -11.13
C VAL A 550 44.83 -10.15 -11.56
N ALA A 551 44.17 -9.89 -12.68
CA ALA A 551 43.78 -8.54 -13.12
C ALA A 551 42.86 -7.82 -12.13
N LEU A 552 42.03 -8.55 -11.38
CA LEU A 552 41.12 -8.00 -10.36
C LEU A 552 41.86 -7.18 -9.30
N LEU A 553 43.11 -7.54 -8.97
CA LEU A 553 43.93 -6.82 -7.99
C LEU A 553 44.26 -5.38 -8.42
N ARG A 554 44.15 -5.08 -9.72
CA ARG A 554 44.39 -3.74 -10.28
C ARG A 554 43.09 -3.03 -10.65
N THR A 555 42.14 -3.74 -11.26
CA THR A 555 40.90 -3.13 -11.75
C THR A 555 39.85 -2.93 -10.66
N GLY A 556 39.97 -3.64 -9.54
CA GLY A 556 38.92 -3.75 -8.55
C GLY A 556 37.76 -4.62 -9.04
N ALA A 557 36.78 -4.83 -8.16
CA ALA A 557 35.54 -5.54 -8.46
C ALA A 557 34.34 -4.63 -8.20
N THR A 558 33.37 -4.66 -9.10
CA THR A 558 32.10 -3.91 -9.00
C THR A 558 30.91 -4.81 -8.70
N ASP A 559 31.07 -6.12 -8.88
CA ASP A 559 30.08 -7.13 -8.57
C ASP A 559 30.35 -7.84 -7.22
N PRO A 560 29.32 -8.37 -6.54
CA PRO A 560 29.46 -9.02 -5.24
C PRO A 560 30.42 -10.22 -5.23
N ALA A 561 30.48 -11.00 -6.32
CA ALA A 561 31.35 -12.17 -6.41
C ALA A 561 32.82 -11.75 -6.51
N GLY A 562 33.15 -10.77 -7.35
CA GLY A 562 34.49 -10.21 -7.44
C GLY A 562 34.93 -9.56 -6.11
N MET A 563 34.02 -8.90 -5.38
CA MET A 563 34.32 -8.33 -4.06
C MET A 563 34.69 -9.41 -3.04
N ALA A 564 33.94 -10.52 -2.99
CA ALA A 564 34.23 -11.64 -2.10
C ALA A 564 35.57 -12.33 -2.43
N GLN A 565 35.89 -12.47 -3.73
CA GLN A 565 37.18 -13.00 -4.19
C GLN A 565 38.35 -12.11 -3.78
N LEU A 566 38.23 -10.79 -3.98
CA LEU A 566 39.25 -9.82 -3.57
C LEU A 566 39.45 -9.80 -2.06
N ALA A 567 38.38 -9.78 -1.27
CA ALA A 567 38.45 -9.81 0.18
C ALA A 567 39.19 -11.07 0.68
N THR A 568 38.83 -12.24 0.15
CA THR A 568 39.47 -13.52 0.51
C THR A 568 40.94 -13.54 0.09
N CYS A 569 41.26 -13.05 -1.11
CA CYS A 569 42.63 -12.92 -1.58
C CYS A 569 43.47 -12.03 -0.64
N ILE A 570 42.97 -10.84 -0.28
CA ILE A 570 43.67 -9.92 0.63
C ILE A 570 43.91 -10.59 1.99
N LEU A 571 42.90 -11.26 2.55
CA LEU A 571 43.03 -11.97 3.83
C LEU A 571 44.09 -13.07 3.77
N LEU A 572 44.12 -13.87 2.69
CA LEU A 572 45.13 -14.90 2.49
C LEU A 572 46.54 -14.31 2.37
N LEU A 573 46.71 -13.21 1.64
CA LEU A 573 48.00 -12.53 1.52
C LEU A 573 48.47 -11.94 2.86
N MET A 574 47.57 -11.31 3.62
CA MET A 574 47.88 -10.81 4.97
C MET A 574 48.31 -11.94 5.90
N LEU A 575 47.58 -13.07 5.87
CA LEU A 575 47.94 -14.27 6.61
C LEU A 575 49.34 -14.78 6.21
N GLY A 576 49.63 -14.84 4.90
CA GLY A 576 50.93 -15.25 4.39
C GLY A 576 52.09 -14.36 4.85
N ALA A 577 51.91 -13.04 4.84
CA ALA A 577 52.91 -12.09 5.30
C ALA A 577 53.18 -12.22 6.80
N LEU A 578 52.11 -12.33 7.59
CA LEU A 578 52.20 -12.51 9.04
C LEU A 578 52.89 -13.84 9.38
N TRP A 579 52.49 -14.93 8.71
CA TRP A 579 53.06 -16.25 8.96
C TRP A 579 54.54 -16.32 8.55
N CYS A 580 54.90 -15.75 7.39
CA CYS A 580 56.29 -15.59 6.96
C CYS A 580 57.14 -14.86 8.02
N SER A 581 56.60 -13.78 8.60
CA SER A 581 57.28 -13.00 9.65
C SER A 581 57.52 -13.83 10.92
N VAL A 582 56.51 -14.59 11.37
CA VAL A 582 56.64 -15.49 12.52
C VAL A 582 57.68 -16.58 12.27
N CYS A 583 57.67 -17.20 11.08
CA CYS A 583 58.66 -18.19 10.69
C CYS A 583 60.06 -17.58 10.62
N ALA A 584 60.21 -16.37 10.08
CA ALA A 584 61.48 -15.67 9.98
C ALA A 584 62.08 -15.43 11.37
N VAL A 585 61.33 -14.94 12.34
CA VAL A 585 61.83 -14.73 13.72
C VAL A 585 62.38 -16.03 14.32
N GLN A 586 61.68 -17.15 14.14
CA GLN A 586 62.12 -18.45 14.65
C GLN A 586 63.32 -19.01 13.88
N ALA A 587 63.36 -18.83 12.56
CA ALA A 587 64.47 -19.22 11.71
C ALA A 587 65.73 -18.40 12.02
N VAL A 588 65.59 -17.10 12.32
CA VAL A 588 66.70 -16.26 12.79
C VAL A 588 67.21 -16.76 14.14
N ALA A 589 66.33 -17.07 15.10
CA ALA A 589 66.74 -17.63 16.39
C ALA A 589 67.53 -18.94 16.22
N ALA A 590 67.06 -19.84 15.34
CA ALA A 590 67.73 -21.12 15.06
C ALA A 590 69.06 -20.95 14.33
N ALA A 591 69.12 -20.11 13.30
CA ALA A 591 70.33 -19.88 12.50
C ALA A 591 71.42 -19.11 13.26
N SER A 592 71.04 -18.36 14.31
CA SER A 592 71.95 -17.54 15.11
C SER A 592 72.29 -18.11 16.48
N GLY A 593 71.55 -19.12 16.95
CA GLY A 593 71.67 -19.65 18.30
C GLY A 593 71.25 -18.65 19.40
N CYS A 594 70.55 -17.56 19.07
CA CYS A 594 70.10 -16.57 20.04
C CYS A 594 68.67 -16.84 20.55
N ALA A 595 68.34 -16.26 21.70
CA ALA A 595 66.99 -16.37 22.27
C ALA A 595 65.94 -15.68 21.38
N ARG A 596 64.72 -16.25 21.32
CA ARG A 596 63.61 -15.76 20.48
C ARG A 596 63.32 -14.24 20.61
N PRO A 597 63.35 -13.61 21.81
CA PRO A 597 63.15 -12.17 21.93
C PRO A 597 64.24 -11.34 21.24
N ARG A 598 65.50 -11.81 21.25
CA ARG A 598 66.60 -11.15 20.54
C ARG A 598 66.47 -11.31 19.03
N ALA A 599 66.07 -12.49 18.56
CA ALA A 599 65.80 -12.73 17.14
C ALA A 599 64.66 -11.85 16.62
N PHE A 600 63.60 -11.67 17.42
CA PHE A 600 62.50 -10.74 17.12
C PHE A 600 63.00 -9.30 16.98
N GLY A 601 63.77 -8.81 17.96
CA GLY A 601 64.35 -7.47 17.91
C GLY A 601 65.27 -7.25 16.70
N ALA A 602 66.11 -8.23 16.38
CA ALA A 602 67.00 -8.17 15.21
C ALA A 602 66.20 -8.15 13.89
N TRP A 603 65.18 -9.00 13.78
CA TRP A 603 64.31 -9.05 12.59
C TRP A 603 63.51 -7.75 12.43
N ALA A 604 62.91 -7.23 13.50
CA ALA A 604 62.15 -5.98 13.47
C ALA A 604 63.02 -4.78 13.05
N LEU A 605 64.23 -4.65 13.62
CA LEU A 605 65.20 -3.63 13.22
C LEU A 605 65.64 -3.79 11.76
N THR A 606 65.81 -5.03 11.29
CA THR A 606 66.17 -5.31 9.89
C THR A 606 65.07 -4.88 8.95
N VAL A 607 63.81 -5.24 9.23
CA VAL A 607 62.66 -4.85 8.41
C VAL A 607 62.50 -3.33 8.38
N ALA A 608 62.64 -2.67 9.53
CA ALA A 608 62.56 -1.21 9.61
C ALA A 608 63.68 -0.53 8.81
N ALA A 609 64.92 -0.94 9.01
CA ALA A 609 66.08 -0.35 8.32
C ALA A 609 66.07 -0.65 6.81
N LEU A 610 65.63 -1.85 6.40
CA LEU A 610 65.44 -2.20 5.00
C LEU A 610 64.31 -1.36 4.38
N GLY A 611 63.21 -1.14 5.10
CA GLY A 611 62.11 -0.28 4.68
C GLY A 611 62.54 1.17 4.47
N ILE A 612 63.33 1.73 5.40
CA ILE A 612 63.91 3.08 5.26
C ILE A 612 64.83 3.15 4.04
N LEU A 613 65.70 2.14 3.85
CA LEU A 613 66.63 2.10 2.74
C LEU A 613 65.91 2.02 1.38
N ILE A 614 64.87 1.19 1.27
CA ILE A 614 64.03 1.11 0.07
C ILE A 614 63.32 2.44 -0.17
N ALA A 615 62.75 3.06 0.87
CA ALA A 615 62.07 4.35 0.74
C ALA A 615 63.05 5.43 0.21
N VAL A 616 64.24 5.54 0.81
CA VAL A 616 65.27 6.50 0.39
C VAL A 616 65.74 6.25 -1.05
N LEU A 617 65.92 4.98 -1.45
CA LEU A 617 66.32 4.61 -2.81
C LEU A 617 65.19 4.76 -3.84
N SER A 618 63.93 4.68 -3.41
CA SER A 618 62.77 4.83 -4.29
C SER A 618 62.49 6.29 -4.68
N VAL A 619 62.86 7.27 -3.84
CA VAL A 619 62.62 8.69 -4.08
C VAL A 619 63.33 9.22 -5.35
N PRO A 620 64.63 8.96 -5.60
CA PRO A 620 65.29 9.35 -6.85
C PRO A 620 64.69 8.71 -8.10
N VAL A 621 64.25 7.46 -8.00
CA VAL A 621 63.64 6.71 -9.12
C VAL A 621 62.26 7.26 -9.44
N ALA A 622 61.46 7.64 -8.43
CA ALA A 622 60.19 8.31 -8.62
C ALA A 622 60.36 9.70 -9.25
N VAL A 623 61.34 10.49 -8.78
CA VAL A 623 61.63 11.82 -9.34
C VAL A 623 62.08 11.73 -10.81
N LEU A 624 62.89 10.74 -11.19
CA LEU A 624 63.31 10.48 -12.58
C LEU A 624 62.21 9.89 -13.47
N ALA A 625 61.15 9.30 -12.90
CA ALA A 625 60.02 8.76 -13.65
C ALA A 625 58.89 9.80 -13.84
N PHE A 626 58.89 10.88 -13.07
CA PHE A 626 57.96 12.02 -13.17
C PHE A 626 58.57 13.26 -13.85
N ALA A 627 59.88 13.28 -14.07
CA ALA A 627 60.59 14.21 -14.96
C ALA A 627 60.67 13.62 -16.37
#